data_AF-A0A367YDS5-F1
#
_entry.id   AF-A0A367YDS5-F1
#
_cell.length_a   1.000
_cell.length_b   1.000
_cell.length_c   1.000
_cell.angle_alpha   90.00
_cell.angle_beta   90.00
_cell.angle_gamma   90.00
#
_symmetry.space_group_name_H-M   'P 1'
#
loop_
_entity.id
_entity.type
_entity.pdbx_description
1 polymer ?
#
loop_
_entity_poly.entity_id
_entity_poly.type
_entity_poly.pdbx_seq_one_letter_code
_entity_poly.pdbx_strand_id
1 'polypeptide(L)'
;MLAYIRRTRVPVTLCRSLPQRCRYATAADPSEDPTDHHKRLGLHDWPKSKTPTAYEIFGFSNDDMSMSPLEMNRALKKRYLALVKIYHPDTSLALTQDGKEITPEVKRERFDMIQESYDILKNPRRRIAYNRYQTTSWEQQGEYFGDKKGAWSRENFEAHRRANAHRRRYAFKNDEAFWHAATWNDYYQMKYHRAPPTQEELDKNKYKILAGVLLFGAVGFVLQMVNAVDNANKYLLETQRLNLQSMKALNDARDNYGEGHSEADKVRRFLANRRSTMRLKQDVEDTDRVPEPDDDELLRRYAVKRLEAWDRADE
;
A
#
# COMPACT_ATOMS: atom_id res chain seq x y z
N MET A 1 -26.85 -73.30 -18.35
CA MET A 1 -26.81 -72.02 -19.09
C MET A 1 -25.57 -71.26 -18.67
N LEU A 2 -24.45 -71.42 -19.40
CA LEU A 2 -23.22 -70.65 -19.16
C LEU A 2 -23.06 -69.68 -20.32
N ALA A 3 -23.32 -68.39 -20.06
CA ALA A 3 -23.24 -67.34 -21.05
C ALA A 3 -21.79 -66.84 -21.18
N TYR A 4 -21.31 -66.93 -22.42
CA TYR A 4 -20.01 -66.53 -22.92
C TYR A 4 -20.01 -65.01 -23.15
N ILE A 5 -19.09 -64.25 -22.55
CA ILE A 5 -18.90 -62.82 -22.89
C ILE A 5 -17.50 -62.63 -23.48
N ARG A 6 -17.47 -62.31 -24.77
CA ARG A 6 -16.28 -61.99 -25.57
C ARG A 6 -15.68 -60.66 -25.13
N ARG A 7 -14.38 -60.65 -24.81
CA ARG A 7 -13.57 -59.43 -24.64
C ARG A 7 -13.04 -59.00 -26.01
N THR A 8 -13.49 -57.85 -26.50
CA THR A 8 -12.88 -57.14 -27.63
C THR A 8 -11.64 -56.40 -27.16
N ARG A 9 -10.50 -56.61 -27.83
CA ARG A 9 -9.25 -55.85 -27.59
C ARG A 9 -9.27 -54.61 -28.49
N VAL A 10 -9.21 -53.43 -27.89
CA VAL A 10 -8.99 -52.16 -28.59
C VAL A 10 -7.47 -51.96 -28.76
N PRO A 11 -6.97 -51.62 -29.96
CA PRO A 11 -5.54 -51.33 -30.14
C PRO A 11 -5.17 -49.99 -29.50
N VAL A 12 -4.11 -50.01 -28.69
CA VAL A 12 -3.49 -48.82 -28.11
C VAL A 12 -2.75 -48.09 -29.23
N THR A 13 -3.28 -46.94 -29.65
CA THR A 13 -2.59 -45.99 -30.51
C THR A 13 -1.48 -45.31 -29.71
N LEU A 14 -0.23 -45.63 -30.05
CA LEU A 14 0.96 -44.92 -29.60
C LEU A 14 0.85 -43.45 -30.04
N CYS A 15 0.57 -42.56 -29.09
CA CYS A 15 0.65 -41.13 -29.34
C CYS A 15 2.13 -40.76 -29.52
N ARG A 16 2.44 -40.37 -30.75
CA ARG A 16 3.75 -39.98 -31.26
C ARG A 16 4.31 -38.85 -30.39
N SER A 17 5.32 -39.16 -29.58
CA SER A 17 6.10 -38.15 -28.87
C SER A 17 6.70 -37.18 -29.88
N LEU A 18 6.27 -35.92 -29.85
CA LEU A 18 7.02 -34.84 -30.48
C LEU A 18 8.41 -34.80 -29.84
N PRO A 19 9.51 -34.69 -30.60
CA PRO A 19 10.83 -34.57 -30.00
C PRO A 19 10.89 -33.23 -29.26
N GLN A 20 10.81 -33.28 -27.92
CA GLN A 20 11.33 -32.21 -27.09
C GLN A 20 12.84 -32.13 -27.37
N ARG A 21 13.22 -31.21 -28.25
CA ARG A 21 14.60 -30.79 -28.37
C ARG A 21 14.99 -30.14 -27.05
N CYS A 22 15.69 -30.86 -26.20
CA CYS A 22 16.56 -30.27 -25.19
C CYS A 22 17.64 -29.49 -25.95
N ARG A 23 17.39 -28.20 -26.19
CA ARG A 23 18.40 -27.27 -26.70
C ARG A 23 19.36 -26.96 -25.54
N TYR A 24 20.45 -27.70 -25.45
CA TYR A 24 21.66 -27.21 -24.79
C TYR A 24 22.58 -26.66 -25.88
N ALA A 25 23.13 -25.48 -25.63
CA ALA A 25 24.05 -24.75 -26.51
C ALA A 25 23.61 -24.63 -27.99
N THR A 26 22.54 -23.88 -28.27
CA THR A 26 22.38 -23.28 -29.61
C THR A 26 23.29 -22.06 -29.70
N ALA A 27 24.27 -22.11 -30.59
CA ALA A 27 24.87 -20.90 -31.13
C ALA A 27 23.74 -20.01 -31.69
N ALA A 28 23.82 -18.71 -31.44
CA ALA A 28 22.83 -17.76 -31.94
C ALA A 28 22.73 -17.88 -33.46
N ASP A 29 21.53 -18.12 -33.98
CA ASP A 29 21.28 -18.08 -35.42
C ASP A 29 21.53 -16.63 -35.89
N PRO A 30 22.37 -16.37 -36.93
CA PRO A 30 22.73 -15.02 -37.36
C PRO A 30 21.57 -14.20 -37.95
N SER A 31 20.37 -14.78 -38.04
CA SER A 31 19.18 -14.20 -38.67
C SER A 31 18.12 -13.72 -37.68
N GLU A 32 18.36 -13.81 -36.37
CA GLU A 32 17.46 -13.24 -35.37
C GLU A 32 17.80 -11.77 -35.12
N ASP A 33 16.80 -10.89 -35.23
CA ASP A 33 16.90 -9.49 -34.79
C ASP A 33 17.54 -9.40 -33.40
N PRO A 34 18.32 -8.35 -33.08
CA PRO A 34 19.02 -8.22 -31.81
C PRO A 34 18.08 -8.48 -30.63
N THR A 35 18.19 -9.67 -30.01
CA THR A 35 17.24 -10.06 -28.95
C THR A 35 17.36 -9.12 -27.77
N ASP A 36 16.33 -8.31 -27.57
CA ASP A 36 16.23 -7.39 -26.45
C ASP A 36 16.19 -8.16 -25.11
N HIS A 37 17.34 -8.24 -24.45
CA HIS A 37 17.52 -8.98 -23.20
C HIS A 37 16.73 -8.38 -22.04
N HIS A 38 16.38 -7.08 -22.09
CA HIS A 38 15.54 -6.45 -21.08
C HIS A 38 14.10 -6.95 -21.19
N LYS A 39 13.53 -6.96 -22.39
CA LYS A 39 12.17 -7.49 -22.64
C LYS A 39 12.05 -8.97 -22.30
N ARG A 40 13.05 -9.78 -22.66
CA ARG A 40 13.08 -11.23 -22.36
C ARG A 40 12.93 -11.54 -20.87
N LEU A 41 13.47 -10.67 -20.02
CA LEU A 41 13.45 -10.85 -18.56
C LEU A 41 12.34 -10.03 -17.86
N GLY A 42 11.53 -9.29 -18.63
CA GLY A 42 10.49 -8.41 -18.10
C GLY A 42 11.04 -7.21 -17.33
N LEU A 43 12.18 -6.67 -17.78
CA LEU A 43 12.82 -5.49 -17.21
C LEU A 43 12.45 -4.24 -17.99
N HIS A 44 12.50 -3.09 -17.31
CA HIS A 44 12.45 -1.78 -17.94
C HIS A 44 13.73 -1.50 -18.73
N ASP A 45 13.66 -0.59 -19.70
CA ASP A 45 14.80 -0.15 -20.48
C ASP A 45 15.81 0.63 -19.61
N TRP A 46 17.08 0.61 -19.98
CA TRP A 46 18.12 1.33 -19.23
C TRP A 46 17.85 2.86 -19.21
N PRO A 47 18.04 3.54 -18.07
CA PRO A 47 17.81 4.98 -17.95
C PRO A 47 18.66 5.81 -18.90
N LYS A 48 18.07 6.90 -19.42
CA LYS A 48 18.72 7.84 -20.35
C LYS A 48 19.40 9.02 -19.64
N SER A 49 19.18 9.17 -18.34
CA SER A 49 19.77 10.24 -17.53
C SER A 49 21.29 10.04 -17.40
N LYS A 50 22.05 11.15 -17.40
CA LYS A 50 23.53 11.12 -17.28
C LYS A 50 23.98 10.54 -15.94
N THR A 51 23.19 10.76 -14.89
CA THR A 51 23.42 10.25 -13.53
C THR A 51 22.13 9.61 -13.01
N PRO A 52 21.88 8.35 -13.37
CA PRO A 52 20.62 7.69 -13.04
C PRO A 52 20.49 7.46 -11.54
N THR A 53 19.27 7.66 -11.02
CA THR A 53 19.02 7.42 -9.59
C THR A 53 18.96 5.92 -9.30
N ALA A 54 19.22 5.53 -8.05
CA ALA A 54 19.15 4.13 -7.64
C ALA A 54 17.75 3.52 -7.91
N TYR A 55 16.69 4.33 -7.80
CA TYR A 55 15.32 3.92 -8.13
C TYR A 55 15.10 3.75 -9.63
N GLU A 56 15.64 4.67 -10.43
CA GLU A 56 15.55 4.66 -11.88
C GLU A 56 16.26 3.44 -12.48
N ILE A 57 17.43 3.05 -11.95
CA ILE A 57 18.19 1.85 -12.38
C ILE A 57 17.39 0.56 -12.19
N PHE A 58 16.54 0.49 -11.17
CA PHE A 58 15.65 -0.66 -10.96
C PHE A 58 14.26 -0.44 -11.54
N GLY A 59 13.95 0.73 -12.10
CA GLY A 59 12.64 1.07 -12.67
C GLY A 59 11.52 1.13 -11.64
N PHE A 60 11.81 1.59 -10.41
CA PHE A 60 10.78 1.83 -9.41
C PHE A 60 10.09 3.17 -9.68
N SER A 61 8.76 3.15 -9.83
CA SER A 61 7.94 4.37 -9.91
C SER A 61 7.77 5.00 -8.52
N ASN A 62 7.28 6.24 -8.48
CA ASN A 62 6.86 6.88 -7.22
C ASN A 62 5.79 6.06 -6.50
N ASP A 63 4.89 5.41 -7.24
CA ASP A 63 3.86 4.52 -6.67
C ASP A 63 4.47 3.29 -6.02
N ASP A 64 5.54 2.74 -6.61
CA ASP A 64 6.27 1.60 -6.07
C ASP A 64 6.98 1.94 -4.75
N MET A 65 7.28 3.21 -4.49
CA MET A 65 7.86 3.64 -3.21
C MET A 65 6.86 3.58 -2.05
N SER A 66 5.56 3.49 -2.35
CA SER A 66 4.51 3.33 -1.32
C SER A 66 4.33 1.88 -0.86
N MET A 67 4.99 0.91 -1.50
CA MET A 67 4.93 -0.50 -1.14
C MET A 67 5.49 -0.78 0.26
N SER A 68 5.05 -1.89 0.85
CA SER A 68 5.65 -2.42 2.08
C SER A 68 7.15 -2.68 1.90
N PRO A 69 8.00 -2.42 2.91
CA PRO A 69 9.45 -2.66 2.82
C PRO A 69 9.81 -4.09 2.40
N LEU A 70 8.99 -5.07 2.79
CA LEU A 70 9.19 -6.48 2.44
C LEU A 70 8.96 -6.73 0.95
N GLU A 71 7.89 -6.17 0.39
CA GLU A 71 7.54 -6.31 -1.03
C GLU A 71 8.56 -5.61 -1.91
N MET A 72 8.96 -4.40 -1.51
CA MET A 72 10.02 -3.65 -2.18
C MET A 72 11.34 -4.44 -2.20
N ASN A 73 11.76 -5.04 -1.08
CA ASN A 73 12.99 -5.84 -1.02
C ASN A 73 12.93 -7.10 -1.90
N ARG A 74 11.76 -7.73 -2.02
CA ARG A 74 11.53 -8.89 -2.91
C ARG A 74 11.62 -8.48 -4.38
N ALA A 75 10.94 -7.40 -4.77
CA ALA A 75 10.99 -6.85 -6.12
C ALA A 75 12.42 -6.42 -6.49
N LEU A 76 13.10 -5.72 -5.58
CA LEU A 76 14.49 -5.27 -5.74
C LEU A 76 15.43 -6.44 -5.99
N LYS A 77 15.34 -7.51 -5.18
CA LYS A 77 16.18 -8.70 -5.36
C LYS A 77 15.95 -9.38 -6.71
N LYS A 78 14.68 -9.47 -7.15
CA LYS A 78 14.33 -10.07 -8.45
C LYS A 78 14.91 -9.27 -9.61
N ARG A 79 14.74 -7.94 -9.60
CA ARG A 79 15.26 -7.04 -10.64
C ARG A 79 16.80 -7.00 -10.65
N TYR A 80 17.43 -6.95 -9.48
CA TYR A 80 18.88 -7.04 -9.33
C TYR A 80 19.47 -8.31 -9.95
N LEU A 81 18.94 -9.49 -9.61
CA LEU A 81 19.44 -10.75 -10.16
C LEU A 81 19.29 -10.82 -11.69
N ALA A 82 18.24 -10.21 -12.24
CA ALA A 82 18.05 -10.15 -13.68
C ALA A 82 19.02 -9.17 -14.35
N LEU A 83 19.24 -7.98 -13.78
CA LEU A 83 20.21 -7.00 -14.28
C LEU A 83 21.64 -7.54 -14.23
N VAL A 84 22.03 -8.22 -13.15
CA VAL A 84 23.37 -8.84 -13.02
C VAL A 84 23.59 -9.86 -14.14
N LYS A 85 22.60 -10.70 -14.47
CA LYS A 85 22.74 -11.68 -15.57
C LYS A 85 23.03 -11.02 -16.92
N ILE A 86 22.47 -9.83 -17.15
CA ILE A 86 22.63 -9.07 -18.40
C ILE A 86 24.00 -8.35 -18.41
N TYR A 87 24.30 -7.62 -17.34
CA TYR A 87 25.41 -6.66 -17.28
C TYR A 87 26.71 -7.19 -16.64
N HIS A 88 26.77 -8.43 -16.18
CA HIS A 88 28.00 -8.98 -15.60
C HIS A 88 29.18 -8.91 -16.61
N PRO A 89 30.39 -8.48 -16.17
CA PRO A 89 31.53 -8.29 -17.07
C PRO A 89 31.97 -9.60 -17.77
N ASP A 90 31.86 -10.74 -17.10
CA ASP A 90 32.25 -12.04 -17.67
C ASP A 90 31.25 -12.59 -18.70
N THR A 91 30.08 -11.95 -18.83
CA THR A 91 29.05 -12.43 -19.74
C THR A 91 29.34 -11.93 -21.15
N SER A 92 29.46 -12.83 -22.14
CA SER A 92 29.71 -12.49 -23.56
C SER A 92 28.48 -12.01 -24.33
N LEU A 93 27.40 -11.63 -23.64
CA LEU A 93 26.17 -11.12 -24.28
C LEU A 93 26.45 -9.75 -24.90
N ALA A 94 26.26 -9.66 -26.22
CA ALA A 94 26.19 -8.41 -26.96
C ALA A 94 24.89 -7.70 -26.59
N LEU A 95 25.01 -6.50 -26.04
CA LEU A 95 23.87 -5.69 -25.64
C LEU A 95 23.72 -4.56 -26.65
N THR A 96 22.53 -4.45 -27.24
CA THR A 96 22.22 -3.35 -28.16
C THR A 96 21.37 -2.34 -27.44
N GLN A 97 21.78 -1.07 -27.46
CA GLN A 97 20.96 0.06 -27.03
C GLN A 97 20.81 1.04 -28.19
N ASP A 98 19.56 1.41 -28.49
CA ASP A 98 19.23 2.36 -29.57
C ASP A 98 19.89 1.97 -30.92
N GLY A 99 20.00 0.67 -31.18
CA GLY A 99 20.61 0.12 -32.40
C GLY A 99 22.15 0.05 -32.42
N LYS A 100 22.83 0.43 -31.33
CA LYS A 100 24.30 0.34 -31.19
C LYS A 100 24.70 -0.70 -30.14
N GLU A 101 25.71 -1.50 -30.45
CA GLU A 101 26.30 -2.42 -29.48
C GLU A 101 27.02 -1.64 -28.38
N ILE A 102 26.78 -2.02 -27.13
CA ILE A 102 27.37 -1.42 -25.93
C ILE A 102 28.80 -1.92 -25.78
N THR A 103 29.74 -1.00 -25.58
CA THR A 103 31.15 -1.34 -25.32
C THR A 103 31.31 -2.06 -23.97
N PRO A 104 32.33 -2.92 -23.83
CA PRO A 104 32.56 -3.66 -22.57
C PRO A 104 32.82 -2.72 -21.38
N GLU A 105 33.39 -1.53 -21.63
CA GLU A 105 33.60 -0.49 -20.63
C GLU A 105 32.28 0.04 -20.07
N VAL A 106 31.36 0.43 -20.94
CA VAL A 106 30.02 0.91 -20.53
C VAL A 106 29.25 -0.20 -19.81
N LYS A 107 29.40 -1.46 -20.25
CA LYS A 107 28.80 -2.61 -19.58
C LYS A 107 29.28 -2.73 -18.12
N ARG A 108 30.59 -2.55 -17.90
CA ARG A 108 31.19 -2.55 -16.56
C ARG A 108 30.70 -1.39 -15.70
N GLU A 109 30.67 -0.18 -16.25
CA GLU A 109 30.13 0.99 -15.53
C GLU A 109 28.68 0.77 -15.07
N ARG A 110 27.84 0.19 -15.93
CA ARG A 110 26.46 -0.16 -15.58
C ARG A 110 26.39 -1.19 -14.48
N PHE A 111 27.25 -2.21 -14.54
CA PHE A 111 27.34 -3.21 -13.48
C PHE A 111 27.69 -2.59 -12.13
N ASP A 112 28.68 -1.69 -12.11
CA ASP A 112 29.09 -0.98 -10.89
C ASP A 112 27.93 -0.13 -10.34
N MET A 113 27.23 0.61 -11.21
CA MET A 113 26.02 1.38 -10.84
C MET A 113 24.89 0.50 -10.27
N ILE A 114 24.65 -0.68 -10.86
CA ILE A 114 23.65 -1.65 -10.37
C ILE A 114 24.03 -2.13 -8.97
N GLN A 115 25.31 -2.42 -8.74
CA GLN A 115 25.81 -2.92 -7.46
C GLN A 115 25.69 -1.87 -6.36
N GLU A 116 26.13 -0.63 -6.63
CA GLU A 116 26.02 0.49 -5.69
C GLU A 116 24.56 0.78 -5.34
N SER A 117 23.69 0.83 -6.36
CA SER A 117 22.25 1.08 -6.19
C SER A 117 21.59 -0.01 -5.35
N TYR A 118 21.97 -1.27 -5.53
CA TYR A 118 21.45 -2.38 -4.74
C TYR A 118 21.82 -2.24 -3.26
N ASP A 119 23.07 -1.89 -2.96
CA ASP A 119 23.54 -1.75 -1.57
C ASP A 119 22.83 -0.60 -0.83
N ILE A 120 22.58 0.51 -1.53
CA ILE A 120 21.80 1.64 -0.99
C ILE A 120 20.37 1.22 -0.66
N LEU A 121 19.67 0.60 -1.62
CA LEU A 121 18.23 0.31 -1.47
C LEU A 121 17.94 -0.89 -0.56
N LYS A 122 18.81 -1.89 -0.52
CA LYS A 122 18.66 -3.09 0.31
C LYS A 122 18.58 -2.74 1.80
N ASN A 123 19.47 -1.86 2.26
CA ASN A 123 19.56 -1.48 3.67
C ASN A 123 18.56 -0.36 4.01
N PRO A 124 17.60 -0.55 4.93
CA PRO A 124 16.57 0.45 5.22
C PRO A 124 17.17 1.77 5.72
N ARG A 125 18.23 1.69 6.54
CA ARG A 125 18.94 2.89 7.02
C ARG A 125 19.60 3.68 5.87
N ARG A 126 20.28 2.99 4.95
CA ARG A 126 20.93 3.63 3.79
C ARG A 126 19.91 4.20 2.82
N ARG A 127 18.82 3.48 2.56
CA ARG A 127 17.67 3.96 1.78
C ARG A 127 17.04 5.22 2.36
N ILE A 128 16.80 5.27 3.67
CA ILE A 128 16.28 6.48 4.32
C ILE A 128 17.28 7.64 4.20
N ALA A 129 18.57 7.39 4.42
CA ALA A 129 19.61 8.41 4.28
C ALA A 129 19.70 8.92 2.82
N TYR A 130 19.60 8.03 1.85
CA TYR A 130 19.58 8.36 0.42
C TYR A 130 18.36 9.19 0.04
N ASN A 131 17.16 8.80 0.49
CA ASN A 131 15.94 9.57 0.26
C ASN A 131 16.03 10.96 0.88
N ARG A 132 16.58 11.06 2.10
CA ARG A 132 16.88 12.37 2.70
C ARG A 132 17.87 13.14 1.85
N TYR A 133 18.99 12.53 1.45
CA TYR A 133 20.02 13.20 0.66
C TYR A 133 19.47 13.75 -0.66
N GLN A 134 18.68 12.96 -1.40
CA GLN A 134 17.99 13.45 -2.60
C GLN A 134 17.14 14.69 -2.29
N THR A 135 16.39 14.68 -1.18
CA THR A 135 15.57 15.85 -0.81
C THR A 135 16.35 17.04 -0.22
N THR A 136 17.61 16.84 0.20
CA THR A 136 18.38 17.83 1.01
C THR A 136 19.64 18.34 0.29
N SER A 137 20.01 17.77 -0.86
CA SER A 137 21.15 18.28 -1.63
C SER A 137 20.88 19.71 -2.10
N TRP A 138 21.84 20.61 -1.84
CA TRP A 138 21.78 22.01 -2.23
C TRP A 138 21.65 22.18 -3.76
N GLU A 139 22.17 21.24 -4.55
CA GLU A 139 22.09 21.27 -6.02
C GLU A 139 20.73 20.82 -6.56
N GLN A 140 19.99 20.00 -5.80
CA GLN A 140 18.64 19.55 -6.17
C GLN A 140 17.54 20.48 -5.64
N GLN A 141 17.91 21.54 -4.91
CA GLN A 141 17.05 22.68 -4.69
C GLN A 141 16.95 23.42 -6.03
N GLY A 142 16.05 22.96 -6.89
CA GLY A 142 15.75 23.61 -8.16
C GLY A 142 15.66 25.12 -7.98
N GLU A 143 16.14 25.86 -8.97
CA GLU A 143 16.25 27.31 -8.90
C GLU A 143 14.90 27.90 -8.49
N TYR A 144 14.85 28.54 -7.32
CA TYR A 144 13.64 29.20 -6.85
C TYR A 144 13.40 30.41 -7.74
N PHE A 145 12.68 30.19 -8.85
CA PHE A 145 12.05 31.25 -9.59
C PHE A 145 10.96 31.81 -8.66
N GLY A 146 11.25 32.91 -7.97
CA GLY A 146 10.24 33.61 -7.17
C GLY A 146 9.02 34.01 -8.01
N ASP A 147 8.12 34.79 -7.44
CA ASP A 147 6.80 35.19 -8.00
C ASP A 147 6.79 35.76 -9.45
N LYS A 148 7.96 35.89 -10.08
CA LYS A 148 8.15 36.40 -11.44
C LYS A 148 7.97 35.35 -12.56
N LYS A 149 7.87 34.04 -12.28
CA LYS A 149 7.68 33.02 -13.33
C LYS A 149 6.79 31.83 -12.90
N GLY A 150 5.47 32.04 -12.91
CA GLY A 150 4.49 30.95 -12.99
C GLY A 150 3.68 30.66 -11.72
N ALA A 151 2.57 29.93 -11.89
CA ALA A 151 1.67 29.53 -10.82
C ALA A 151 2.36 28.59 -9.80
N TRP A 152 1.95 28.66 -8.54
CA TRP A 152 2.45 27.81 -7.46
C TRP A 152 2.19 26.32 -7.74
N SER A 153 3.17 25.63 -8.32
CA SER A 153 3.22 24.15 -8.37
C SER A 153 3.55 23.61 -6.97
N ARG A 154 3.08 22.40 -6.66
CA ARG A 154 3.42 21.68 -5.41
C ARG A 154 4.93 21.53 -5.23
N GLU A 155 5.66 21.31 -6.32
CA GLU A 155 7.12 21.20 -6.32
C GLU A 155 7.79 22.54 -5.98
N ASN A 156 7.30 23.65 -6.56
CA ASN A 156 7.79 25.00 -6.25
C ASN A 156 7.47 25.42 -4.81
N PHE A 157 6.30 25.03 -4.28
CA PHE A 157 5.94 25.27 -2.89
C PHE A 157 6.84 24.51 -1.91
N GLU A 158 7.12 23.24 -2.20
CA GLU A 158 8.03 22.45 -1.37
C GLU A 158 9.47 22.96 -1.45
N ALA A 159 9.96 23.34 -2.64
CA ALA A 159 11.25 23.98 -2.82
C ALA A 159 11.34 25.30 -2.04
N HIS A 160 10.30 26.15 -2.13
CA HIS A 160 10.20 27.40 -1.39
C HIS A 160 10.19 27.18 0.13
N ARG A 161 9.39 26.23 0.63
CA ARG A 161 9.31 25.90 2.05
C ARG A 161 10.67 25.43 2.58
N ARG A 162 11.39 24.60 1.82
CA ARG A 162 12.73 24.10 2.19
C ARG A 162 13.78 25.21 2.16
N ALA A 163 13.84 25.98 1.07
CA ALA A 163 14.75 27.11 0.93
C ALA A 163 14.53 28.17 2.02
N ASN A 164 13.26 28.50 2.32
CA ASN A 164 12.93 29.46 3.37
C ASN A 164 13.16 28.92 4.78
N ALA A 165 12.99 27.63 5.04
CA ALA A 165 13.31 27.06 6.36
C ALA A 165 14.80 27.24 6.69
N HIS A 166 15.69 26.94 5.74
CA HIS A 166 17.13 27.14 5.92
C HIS A 166 17.51 28.63 5.92
N ARG A 167 16.99 29.44 4.99
CA ARG A 167 17.26 30.88 4.92
C ARG A 167 16.78 31.61 6.16
N ARG A 168 15.60 31.29 6.70
CA ARG A 168 15.10 31.92 7.94
C ARG A 168 15.93 31.51 9.14
N ARG A 169 16.35 30.24 9.24
CA ARG A 169 17.13 29.79 10.40
C ARG A 169 18.51 30.43 10.49
N TYR A 170 19.18 30.61 9.35
CA TYR A 170 20.51 31.23 9.28
C TYR A 170 20.48 32.65 8.71
N ALA A 171 19.32 33.32 8.72
CA ALA A 171 19.24 34.71 8.30
C ALA A 171 20.05 35.59 9.27
N PHE A 172 20.83 36.53 8.73
CA PHE A 172 21.57 37.51 9.54
C PHE A 172 20.70 38.19 10.59
N LYS A 173 19.47 38.56 10.24
CA LYS A 173 18.51 39.20 11.16
C LYS A 173 18.06 38.30 12.33
N ASN A 174 18.12 36.98 12.17
CA ASN A 174 17.59 36.03 13.14
C ASN A 174 18.69 35.43 14.05
N ASP A 175 19.91 35.30 13.55
CA ASP A 175 21.06 34.79 14.30
C ASP A 175 22.31 35.63 13.93
N GLU A 176 22.36 36.88 14.39
CA GLU A 176 23.48 37.80 14.10
C GLU A 176 24.81 37.26 14.63
N ALA A 177 24.77 36.66 15.82
CA ALA A 177 25.88 35.99 16.47
C ALA A 177 26.51 34.90 15.59
N PHE A 178 25.74 34.22 14.73
CA PHE A 178 26.26 33.18 13.84
C PHE A 178 27.18 33.76 12.76
N TRP A 179 26.86 34.95 12.27
CA TRP A 179 27.59 35.60 11.20
C TRP A 179 28.80 36.38 11.69
N HIS A 180 28.76 36.88 12.92
CA HIS A 180 29.90 37.55 13.55
C HIS A 180 30.93 36.57 14.13
N ALA A 181 30.52 35.34 14.42
CA ALA A 181 31.40 34.36 15.03
C ALA A 181 32.45 33.84 14.04
N ALA A 182 33.72 33.92 14.42
CA ALA A 182 34.82 33.35 13.62
C ALA A 182 34.97 31.83 13.85
N THR A 183 34.55 31.34 15.03
CA THR A 183 34.62 29.91 15.39
C THR A 183 33.34 29.45 16.09
N TRP A 184 33.13 28.14 16.18
CA TRP A 184 31.99 27.59 16.92
C TRP A 184 31.99 27.93 18.41
N ASN A 185 33.17 28.07 19.01
CA ASN A 185 33.31 28.50 20.40
C ASN A 185 32.87 29.96 20.58
N ASP A 186 33.24 30.82 19.64
CA ASP A 186 32.84 32.22 19.61
C ASP A 186 31.32 32.36 19.43
N TYR A 187 30.73 31.59 18.51
CA TYR A 187 29.27 31.52 18.35
C TYR A 187 28.57 31.08 19.64
N TYR A 188 29.11 30.05 20.32
CA TYR A 188 28.56 29.57 21.57
C TYR A 188 28.57 30.65 22.66
N GLN A 189 29.68 31.39 22.77
CA GLN A 189 29.83 32.49 23.71
C GLN A 189 28.87 33.63 23.40
N MET A 190 28.74 34.02 22.13
CA MET A 190 27.81 35.07 21.72
C MET A 190 26.34 34.66 21.94
N LYS A 191 25.98 33.39 21.74
CA LYS A 191 24.60 32.90 21.84
C LYS A 191 24.14 32.62 23.28
N TYR A 192 25.02 32.04 24.09
CA TYR A 192 24.69 31.60 25.45
C TYR A 192 25.32 32.49 26.54
N HIS A 193 26.05 33.53 26.14
CA HIS A 193 26.76 34.47 27.02
C HIS A 193 27.60 33.77 28.09
N ARG A 194 28.17 32.61 27.74
CA ARG A 194 29.00 31.77 28.63
C ARG A 194 30.07 31.05 27.82
N ALA A 195 31.21 30.77 28.45
CA ALA A 195 32.22 29.91 27.86
C ALA A 195 31.63 28.53 27.51
N PRO A 196 32.08 27.89 26.42
CA PRO A 196 31.68 26.52 26.12
C PRO A 196 32.06 25.61 27.30
N PRO A 197 31.16 24.70 27.73
CA PRO A 197 31.43 23.84 28.87
C PRO A 197 32.67 23.00 28.59
N THR A 198 33.62 23.02 29.51
CA THR A 198 34.83 22.20 29.41
C THR A 198 34.49 20.73 29.66
N GLN A 199 35.33 19.81 29.17
CA GLN A 199 35.12 18.38 29.37
C GLN A 199 35.01 18.03 30.87
N GLU A 200 35.77 18.73 31.72
CA GLU A 200 35.73 18.56 33.17
C GLU A 200 34.39 18.94 33.81
N GLU A 201 33.75 20.00 33.33
CA GLU A 201 32.41 20.41 33.80
C GLU A 201 31.32 19.44 33.35
N LEU A 202 31.44 18.91 32.13
CA LEU A 202 30.53 17.88 31.62
C LEU A 202 30.69 16.58 32.42
N ASP A 203 31.92 16.19 32.74
CA ASP A 203 32.20 15.00 33.54
C ASP A 203 31.66 15.09 34.97
N LYS A 204 31.67 16.28 35.57
CA LYS A 204 31.03 16.55 36.87
C LYS A 204 29.50 16.49 36.78
N ASN A 205 28.91 16.90 35.66
CA ASN A 205 27.46 16.99 35.47
C ASN A 205 26.82 15.77 34.78
N LYS A 206 27.61 14.78 34.33
CA LYS A 206 27.11 13.64 33.54
C LYS A 206 25.98 12.87 34.19
N TYR A 207 26.03 12.66 35.51
CA TYR A 207 24.98 11.96 36.25
C TYR A 207 23.68 12.77 36.35
N LYS A 208 23.77 14.10 36.46
CA LYS A 208 22.60 14.98 36.49
C LYS A 208 21.89 15.00 35.14
N ILE A 209 22.66 15.07 34.05
CA ILE A 209 22.14 15.00 32.68
C ILE A 209 21.49 13.63 32.44
N LEU A 210 22.17 12.54 32.81
CA LEU A 210 21.63 11.18 32.68
C LEU A 210 20.32 11.02 33.47
N ALA A 211 20.28 11.47 34.72
CA ALA A 211 19.08 11.43 35.54
C ALA A 211 17.93 12.22 34.92
N GLY A 212 18.21 13.41 34.36
CA GLY A 212 17.21 14.22 33.65
C GLY A 212 16.66 13.53 32.41
N VAL A 213 17.51 12.90 31.60
CA VAL A 213 17.09 12.15 30.41
C VAL A 213 16.26 10.92 30.79
N LEU A 214 16.67 10.18 31.84
CA LEU A 214 15.90 9.04 32.34
C LEU A 214 14.54 9.47 32.89
N LEU A 215 14.47 10.59 33.62
CA LEU A 215 13.22 11.13 34.12
C LEU A 215 12.28 11.51 32.97
N PHE A 216 12.78 12.24 31.97
CA PHE A 216 11.97 12.62 30.80
C PHE A 216 11.52 11.40 30.00
N GLY A 217 12.40 10.42 29.83
CA GLY A 217 12.07 9.13 29.21
C GLY A 217 10.97 8.37 29.98
N ALA A 218 11.05 8.34 31.31
CA ALA A 218 10.06 7.70 32.15
C ALA A 218 8.68 8.40 32.05
N VAL A 219 8.65 9.74 32.06
CA VAL A 219 7.41 10.51 31.87
C VAL A 219 6.79 10.23 30.50
N GLY A 220 7.60 10.25 29.44
CA GLY A 220 7.14 9.93 28.09
C GLY A 220 6.58 8.51 27.97
N PHE A 221 7.24 7.54 28.62
CA PHE A 221 6.78 6.16 28.65
C PHE A 221 5.45 5.99 29.39
N VAL A 222 5.28 6.65 30.54
CA VAL A 222 4.01 6.64 31.29
C VAL A 222 2.89 7.23 30.45
N LEU A 223 3.13 8.35 29.75
CA LEU A 223 2.13 8.96 28.89
C LEU A 223 1.71 8.04 27.72
N GLN A 224 2.68 7.34 27.11
CA GLN A 224 2.38 6.35 26.07
C GLN A 224 1.56 5.17 26.61
N MET A 225 1.85 4.71 27.84
CA MET A 225 1.09 3.64 28.48
C MET A 225 -0.36 4.06 28.78
N VAL A 226 -0.58 5.26 29.32
CA VAL A 226 -1.95 5.77 29.57
C VAL A 226 -2.74 5.83 28.27
N ASN A 227 -2.15 6.40 27.21
CA ASN A 227 -2.82 6.48 25.90
C ASN A 227 -3.12 5.08 25.32
N ALA A 228 -2.19 4.13 25.47
CA ALA A 228 -2.40 2.76 25.02
C ALA A 228 -3.55 2.06 25.78
N VAL A 229 -3.61 2.23 27.10
CA VAL A 229 -4.67 1.67 27.96
C VAL A 229 -6.03 2.29 27.63
N ASP A 230 -6.10 3.61 27.46
CA ASP A 230 -7.35 4.29 27.11
C ASP A 230 -7.89 3.83 25.75
N ASN A 231 -7.00 3.66 24.76
CA ASN A 231 -7.38 3.14 23.46
C ASN A 231 -7.84 1.67 23.55
N ALA A 232 -7.14 0.83 24.33
CA ALA A 232 -7.54 -0.55 24.55
C ALA A 232 -8.93 -0.64 25.24
N ASN A 233 -9.17 0.18 26.26
CA ASN A 233 -10.47 0.24 26.95
C ASN A 233 -11.60 0.65 26.00
N LYS A 234 -11.37 1.62 25.12
CA LYS A 234 -12.35 2.01 24.08
C LYS A 234 -12.67 0.84 23.16
N TYR A 235 -11.67 0.11 22.67
CA TYR A 235 -11.88 -1.08 21.84
C TYR A 235 -12.65 -2.17 22.58
N LEU A 236 -12.35 -2.42 23.86
CA LEU A 236 -13.08 -3.39 24.67
C LEU A 236 -14.55 -2.99 24.86
N LEU A 237 -14.82 -1.71 25.13
CA LEU A 237 -16.19 -1.21 25.25
C LEU A 237 -16.97 -1.30 23.94
N GLU A 238 -16.32 -0.95 22.82
CA GLU A 238 -16.93 -1.03 21.49
C GLU A 238 -17.24 -2.48 21.10
N THR A 239 -16.29 -3.40 21.32
CA THR A 239 -16.51 -4.83 21.07
C THR A 239 -17.61 -5.42 21.95
N GLN A 240 -17.67 -5.06 23.24
CA GLN A 240 -18.77 -5.46 24.11
C GLN A 240 -20.12 -4.92 23.61
N ARG A 241 -20.16 -3.65 23.20
CA ARG A 241 -21.38 -3.05 22.64
C ARG A 241 -21.82 -3.75 21.37
N LEU A 242 -20.89 -4.04 20.45
CA LEU A 242 -21.18 -4.78 19.23
C LEU A 242 -21.68 -6.19 19.55
N ASN A 243 -21.03 -6.91 20.46
CA ASN A 243 -21.49 -8.23 20.88
C ASN A 243 -22.92 -8.19 21.46
N LEU A 244 -23.22 -7.23 22.33
CA LEU A 244 -24.57 -7.08 22.88
C LEU A 244 -25.60 -6.73 21.81
N GLN A 245 -25.25 -5.85 20.86
CA GLN A 245 -26.11 -5.52 19.72
C GLN A 245 -26.34 -6.73 18.81
N SER A 246 -25.30 -7.50 18.52
CA SER A 246 -25.40 -8.73 17.72
C SER A 246 -26.23 -9.80 18.43
N MET A 247 -26.05 -9.98 19.75
CA MET A 247 -26.84 -10.91 20.55
C MET A 247 -28.31 -10.47 20.59
N LYS A 248 -28.58 -9.17 20.76
CA LYS A 248 -29.93 -8.63 20.71
C LYS A 248 -30.55 -8.85 19.33
N ALA A 249 -29.86 -8.48 18.25
CA ALA A 249 -30.36 -8.66 16.89
C ALA A 249 -30.61 -10.15 16.56
N LEU A 250 -29.75 -11.06 17.03
CA LEU A 250 -29.95 -12.50 16.88
C LEU A 250 -31.17 -12.98 17.67
N ASN A 251 -31.35 -12.48 18.90
CA ASN A 251 -32.49 -12.82 19.73
C ASN A 251 -33.80 -12.30 19.12
N ASP A 252 -33.80 -11.04 18.66
CA ASP A 252 -34.94 -10.43 17.97
C ASP A 252 -35.26 -11.22 16.69
N ALA A 253 -34.26 -11.63 15.91
CA ALA A 253 -34.48 -12.49 14.75
C ALA A 253 -35.05 -13.87 15.11
N ARG A 254 -34.61 -14.47 16.23
CA ARG A 254 -35.11 -15.75 16.73
C ARG A 254 -36.55 -15.66 17.21
N ASP A 255 -36.90 -14.55 17.84
CA ASP A 255 -38.26 -14.21 18.25
C ASP A 255 -39.09 -13.61 17.10
N ASN A 256 -38.58 -13.64 15.86
CA ASN A 256 -39.23 -13.05 14.68
C ASN A 256 -39.70 -11.59 14.92
N TYR A 257 -38.93 -10.80 15.67
CA TYR A 257 -39.27 -9.44 16.06
C TYR A 257 -40.60 -9.32 16.82
N GLY A 258 -41.03 -10.37 17.52
CA GLY A 258 -42.30 -10.42 18.25
C GLY A 258 -43.53 -10.62 17.38
N GLU A 259 -43.36 -10.90 16.08
CA GLU A 259 -44.47 -11.09 15.15
C GLU A 259 -45.12 -12.49 15.25
N GLY A 260 -44.68 -13.36 16.16
CA GLY A 260 -45.26 -14.69 16.36
C GLY A 260 -44.84 -15.73 15.32
N HIS A 261 -45.28 -16.98 15.52
CA HIS A 261 -44.94 -18.13 14.65
C HIS A 261 -46.16 -18.76 13.98
N SER A 262 -47.36 -18.20 14.17
CA SER A 262 -48.59 -18.74 13.58
C SER A 262 -48.63 -18.58 12.06
N GLU A 263 -49.37 -19.42 11.36
CA GLU A 263 -49.58 -19.30 9.91
C GLU A 263 -50.21 -17.95 9.53
N ALA A 264 -51.14 -17.44 10.36
CA ALA A 264 -51.75 -16.12 10.16
C ALA A 264 -50.72 -14.98 10.29
N ASP A 265 -49.78 -15.12 11.22
CA ASP A 265 -48.72 -14.14 11.45
C ASP A 265 -47.72 -14.11 10.29
N LYS A 266 -47.39 -15.27 9.71
CA LYS A 266 -46.56 -15.36 8.50
C LYS A 266 -47.20 -14.63 7.32
N VAL A 267 -48.52 -14.78 7.15
CA VAL A 267 -49.29 -14.08 6.10
C VAL A 267 -49.30 -12.58 6.36
N ARG A 268 -49.53 -12.14 7.61
CA ARG A 268 -49.43 -10.73 8.02
C ARG A 268 -48.08 -10.13 7.67
N ARG A 269 -46.98 -10.79 8.03
CA ARG A 269 -45.61 -10.36 7.71
C ARG A 269 -45.35 -10.28 6.21
N PHE A 270 -45.84 -11.26 5.43
CA PHE A 270 -45.72 -11.24 3.97
C PHE A 270 -46.47 -10.05 3.37
N LEU A 271 -47.69 -9.78 3.83
CA LEU A 271 -48.48 -8.62 3.38
C LEU A 271 -47.81 -7.31 3.77
N ALA A 272 -47.31 -7.19 5.01
CA ALA A 272 -46.58 -6.01 5.49
C ALA A 272 -45.31 -5.73 4.66
N ASN A 273 -44.49 -6.76 4.39
CA ASN A 273 -43.28 -6.63 3.56
C ASN A 273 -43.62 -6.34 2.07
N ARG A 274 -44.69 -6.92 1.55
CA ARG A 274 -45.17 -6.65 0.19
C ARG A 274 -45.69 -5.21 0.06
N ARG A 275 -46.35 -4.70 1.10
CA ARG A 275 -46.81 -3.31 1.15
C ARG A 275 -45.67 -2.33 1.31
N SER A 276 -44.69 -2.59 2.18
CA SER A 276 -43.53 -1.69 2.30
C SER A 276 -42.76 -1.57 0.98
N THR A 277 -42.59 -2.68 0.27
CA THR A 277 -41.95 -2.70 -1.06
C THR A 277 -42.81 -2.09 -2.16
N MET A 278 -44.15 -2.22 -2.11
CA MET A 278 -45.06 -1.57 -3.06
C MET A 278 -45.25 -0.08 -2.81
N ARG A 279 -45.38 0.37 -1.56
CA ARG A 279 -45.51 1.80 -1.19
C ARG A 279 -44.29 2.60 -1.63
N LEU A 280 -43.09 2.06 -1.43
CA LEU A 280 -41.84 2.68 -1.90
C LEU A 280 -41.84 2.89 -3.43
N LYS A 281 -42.58 2.06 -4.18
CA LYS A 281 -42.72 2.16 -5.63
C LYS A 281 -43.87 3.09 -6.05
N GLN A 282 -44.91 3.21 -5.22
CA GLN A 282 -46.11 3.99 -5.50
C GLN A 282 -45.94 5.49 -5.22
N ASP A 283 -45.02 5.89 -4.33
CA ASP A 283 -44.65 7.30 -4.13
C ASP A 283 -44.03 7.97 -5.39
N VAL A 284 -43.74 7.20 -6.44
CA VAL A 284 -43.17 7.67 -7.72
C VAL A 284 -44.23 7.79 -8.84
N GLU A 285 -45.37 7.10 -8.75
CA GLU A 285 -46.41 7.06 -9.81
C GLU A 285 -47.83 7.06 -9.20
N ASP A 286 -48.54 8.18 -9.40
CA ASP A 286 -50.00 8.41 -9.31
C ASP A 286 -50.71 8.73 -7.97
N THR A 287 -51.49 9.83 -8.04
CA THR A 287 -52.27 10.53 -7.00
C THR A 287 -53.75 10.15 -6.87
N ASP A 288 -54.25 9.06 -7.47
CA ASP A 288 -55.69 8.74 -7.41
C ASP A 288 -55.96 7.26 -7.09
N ARG A 289 -56.01 6.84 -5.82
CA ARG A 289 -56.55 5.50 -5.46
C ARG A 289 -57.31 5.40 -4.14
N VAL A 290 -58.32 4.53 -4.21
CA VAL A 290 -59.30 4.05 -3.22
C VAL A 290 -58.63 3.63 -1.89
N PRO A 291 -59.28 3.84 -0.72
CA PRO A 291 -58.77 3.37 0.58
C PRO A 291 -58.49 1.87 0.56
N GLU A 292 -57.28 1.47 0.90
CA GLU A 292 -56.93 0.06 0.99
C GLU A 292 -57.73 -0.63 2.12
N PRO A 293 -58.20 -1.87 1.90
CA PRO A 293 -58.94 -2.63 2.91
C PRO A 293 -58.03 -3.05 4.08
N ASP A 294 -58.63 -3.07 5.27
CA ASP A 294 -57.99 -3.38 6.54
C ASP A 294 -57.49 -4.85 6.59
N ASP A 295 -56.34 -5.07 7.21
CA ASP A 295 -55.64 -6.37 7.19
C ASP A 295 -56.44 -7.47 7.88
N ASP A 296 -57.11 -7.11 8.97
CA ASP A 296 -57.97 -8.01 9.70
C ASP A 296 -59.16 -8.45 8.85
N GLU A 297 -59.63 -7.61 7.93
CA GLU A 297 -60.71 -7.95 7.00
C GLU A 297 -60.24 -8.96 5.95
N LEU A 298 -59.05 -8.75 5.37
CA LEU A 298 -58.47 -9.66 4.37
C LEU A 298 -58.18 -11.05 4.98
N LEU A 299 -57.68 -11.08 6.22
CA LEU A 299 -57.42 -12.33 6.93
C LEU A 299 -58.71 -13.06 7.29
N ARG A 300 -59.75 -12.33 7.72
CA ARG A 300 -61.08 -12.91 7.95
C ARG A 300 -61.66 -13.51 6.67
N ARG A 301 -61.60 -12.80 5.54
CA ARG A 301 -62.08 -13.31 4.24
C ARG A 301 -61.31 -14.54 3.79
N TYR A 302 -59.99 -14.56 4.01
CA TYR A 302 -59.16 -15.74 3.72
C TYR A 302 -59.54 -16.93 4.60
N ALA A 303 -59.75 -16.72 5.91
CA ALA A 303 -60.17 -17.77 6.84
C ALA A 303 -61.53 -18.35 6.47
N VAL A 304 -62.52 -17.50 6.16
CA VAL A 304 -63.86 -17.90 5.71
C VAL A 304 -63.77 -18.73 4.43
N LYS A 305 -63.05 -18.26 3.41
CA LYS A 305 -62.89 -18.99 2.14
C LYS A 305 -62.21 -20.35 2.32
N ARG A 306 -61.32 -20.48 3.32
CA ARG A 306 -60.64 -21.74 3.63
C ARG A 306 -61.55 -22.73 4.36
N LEU A 307 -62.42 -22.25 5.26
CA LEU A 307 -63.48 -23.06 5.87
C LEU A 307 -64.46 -23.56 4.81
N GLU A 308 -64.94 -22.68 3.93
CA GLU A 308 -65.83 -23.06 2.81
C GLU A 308 -65.20 -24.04 1.81
N ALA A 309 -63.88 -24.08 1.72
CA ALA A 309 -63.16 -25.05 0.91
C ALA A 309 -63.01 -26.40 1.62
N TRP A 310 -62.99 -26.41 2.95
CA TRP A 310 -62.98 -27.63 3.77
C TRP A 310 -64.38 -28.26 3.80
N ASP A 311 -65.42 -27.47 4.01
CA ASP A 311 -66.80 -27.96 4.02
C ASP A 311 -67.21 -28.60 2.67
N ARG A 312 -66.64 -28.12 1.55
CA ARG A 312 -66.84 -28.69 0.21
C ARG A 312 -65.99 -29.94 -0.09
N ALA A 313 -64.98 -30.23 0.73
CA ALA A 313 -64.14 -31.42 0.58
C ALA A 313 -64.69 -32.63 1.35
N ASP A 314 -65.63 -32.39 2.28
CA ASP A 314 -66.29 -33.39 3.11
C ASP A 314 -67.68 -33.82 2.57
N GLU A 315 -68.14 -33.23 1.46
CA GLU A 315 -69.31 -33.67 0.64
C GLU A 315 -68.89 -34.57 -0.54
#